data_AF-A0A1G2LEU4-F1
#
_entry.id   AF-A0A1G2LEU4-F1
#
_cell.length_a   1.000
_cell.length_b   1.000
_cell.length_c   1.000
_cell.angle_alpha   90.00
_cell.angle_beta   90.00
_cell.angle_gamma   90.00
#
_symmetry.space_group_name_H-M   'P 1'
#
loop_
_entity.id
_entity.type
_entity.pdbx_description
1 polymer ?
#
loop_
_entity_poly.entity_id
_entity_poly.type
_entity_poly.pdbx_seq_one_letter_code
_entity_poly.pdbx_strand_id
1 'polypeptide(L)'
;MDASVNYATGKRGTPTAADLKTPSPFNTYANPGLPLGPIANPGIASIRAATFPQSSPYLYYLHTPDGRIVYSRTLEEHQAARAKYLAPHPRS
;
A
#
# COMPACT_ATOMS: atom_id res chain seq x y z
N MET A 1 -0.40 2.66 4.99
CA MET A 1 -0.49 1.56 4.00
C MET A 1 -1.55 0.56 4.44
N ASP A 2 -2.36 0.06 3.50
CA ASP A 2 -3.56 -0.73 3.79
C ASP A 2 -3.30 -2.00 4.62
N ALA A 3 -2.20 -2.70 4.35
CA ALA A 3 -1.86 -3.93 5.06
C ALA A 3 -1.74 -3.73 6.57
N SER A 4 -1.21 -2.58 7.01
CA SER A 4 -1.02 -2.30 8.44
C SER A 4 -2.32 -1.89 9.13
N VAL A 5 -3.25 -1.26 8.40
CA VAL A 5 -4.62 -0.96 8.86
C VAL A 5 -5.45 -2.24 8.96
N ASN A 6 -5.36 -3.12 7.96
CA ASN A 6 -5.99 -4.43 8.00
C ASN A 6 -5.50 -5.29 9.17
N TYR A 7 -4.20 -5.25 9.46
CA TYR A 7 -3.65 -5.89 10.66
C TYR A 7 -4.24 -5.29 11.95
N ALA A 8 -4.34 -3.96 12.04
CA ALA A 8 -4.92 -3.27 13.20
C ALA A 8 -6.42 -3.55 13.39
N THR A 9 -7.17 -3.76 12.31
CA THR A 9 -8.64 -3.93 12.32
C THR A 9 -9.10 -5.38 12.21
N GLY A 10 -8.20 -6.32 11.90
CA GLY A 10 -8.52 -7.72 11.62
C GLY A 10 -9.27 -7.94 10.30
N LYS A 11 -9.37 -6.93 9.43
CA LYS A 11 -10.11 -6.99 8.17
C LYS A 11 -9.22 -7.44 7.00
N ARG A 12 -9.85 -7.94 5.93
CA ARG A 12 -9.20 -8.29 4.66
C ARG A 12 -9.79 -7.45 3.52
N GLY A 13 -8.96 -7.05 2.56
CA GLY A 13 -9.38 -6.26 1.40
C GLY A 13 -9.05 -4.77 1.53
N THR A 14 -9.69 -3.92 0.70
CA THR A 14 -9.47 -2.47 0.72
C THR A 14 -10.09 -1.85 1.98
N PRO A 15 -9.33 -1.16 2.84
CA PRO A 15 -9.87 -0.52 4.03
C PRO A 15 -10.90 0.56 3.69
N THR A 16 -11.94 0.70 4.50
CA THR A 16 -12.88 1.83 4.37
C THR A 16 -12.23 3.13 4.87
N ALA A 17 -12.80 4.29 4.49
CA ALA A 17 -12.33 5.58 5.01
C ALA A 17 -12.40 5.68 6.55
N ALA A 18 -13.30 4.94 7.19
CA ALA A 18 -13.37 4.85 8.65
C ALA A 18 -12.23 3.99 9.22
N ASP A 19 -11.89 2.87 8.56
CA ASP A 19 -10.79 1.99 8.98
C ASP A 19 -9.44 2.70 8.91
N LEU A 20 -9.22 3.57 7.91
CA LEU A 20 -8.01 4.38 7.80
C LEU A 20 -7.78 5.32 9.00
N LYS A 21 -8.84 5.66 9.74
CA LYS A 21 -8.80 6.54 10.92
C LYS A 21 -8.67 5.77 12.24
N THR A 22 -8.61 4.44 12.21
CA THR A 22 -8.52 3.64 13.44
C THR A 22 -7.23 3.98 14.21
N PRO A 23 -7.34 4.40 15.49
CA PRO A 23 -6.17 4.69 16.31
C PRO A 23 -5.47 3.38 16.67
N SER A 24 -4.30 3.14 16.10
CA SER A 24 -3.48 1.95 16.36
C SER A 24 -2.01 2.25 16.12
N PRO A 25 -1.08 1.72 16.94
CA PRO A 25 0.37 1.85 16.70
C PRO A 25 0.83 1.14 15.41
N PHE A 26 -0.03 0.33 14.78
CA PHE A 26 0.21 -0.29 13.48
C PHE A 26 -0.38 0.52 12.32
N ASN A 27 -1.17 1.57 12.57
CA ASN A 27 -1.74 2.39 11.50
C ASN A 27 -0.70 3.37 10.96
N THR A 28 -0.09 3.02 9.82
CA THR A 28 0.92 3.84 9.13
C THR A 28 0.33 5.02 8.35
N TYR A 29 -1.00 5.19 8.32
CA TYR A 29 -1.63 6.45 7.89
C TYR A 29 -1.66 7.49 9.01
N ALA A 30 -1.77 7.04 10.26
CA ALA A 30 -1.79 7.92 11.43
C ALA A 30 -0.38 8.15 12.03
N ASN A 31 0.49 7.15 11.94
CA ASN A 31 1.85 7.19 12.47
C ASN A 31 2.87 7.08 11.34
N PRO A 32 3.59 8.16 10.99
CA PRO A 32 4.63 8.11 9.96
C PRO A 32 5.80 7.24 10.43
N GLY A 33 6.34 6.42 9.53
CA GLY A 33 7.42 5.48 9.81
C GLY A 33 6.96 4.01 9.80
N LEU A 34 7.83 3.13 10.32
CA LEU A 34 7.52 1.70 10.42
C LEU A 34 6.52 1.44 11.57
N PRO A 35 5.59 0.48 11.41
CA PRO A 35 4.72 0.06 12.51
C PRO A 35 5.55 -0.57 13.65
N LEU A 36 4.97 -0.61 14.85
CA LEU A 36 5.61 -1.09 16.09
C LEU A 36 6.20 -2.52 15.99
N GLY A 37 5.73 -3.34 15.04
CA GLY A 37 6.26 -4.68 14.78
C GLY A 37 5.84 -5.22 13.41
N PRO A 38 6.34 -6.41 13.02
CA PRO A 38 5.96 -7.05 11.77
C PRO A 38 4.47 -7.41 11.79
N ILE A 39 3.78 -7.14 10.67
CA ILE A 39 2.35 -7.41 10.48
C ILE A 39 2.07 -8.79 9.85
N ALA A 40 3.12 -9.53 9.48
CA ALA A 40 3.05 -10.85 8.87
C ALA A 40 4.39 -11.58 9.05
N ASN A 41 4.42 -12.88 8.73
CA ASN A 41 5.65 -13.67 8.64
C ASN A 41 6.27 -13.51 7.24
N PRO A 42 7.36 -12.73 7.06
CA PRO A 42 7.97 -12.52 5.75
C PRO A 42 8.70 -13.78 5.28
N GLY A 43 8.58 -14.12 4.00
CA GLY A 43 9.44 -15.12 3.36
C GLY A 43 10.87 -14.59 3.15
N ILE A 44 11.80 -15.48 2.81
CA ILE A 44 13.22 -15.13 2.58
C ILE A 44 13.41 -14.04 1.52
N ALA A 45 12.54 -14.02 0.49
CA ALA A 45 12.57 -13.00 -0.55
C ALA A 45 12.24 -11.60 0.00
N SER A 46 11.26 -11.50 0.91
CA SER A 46 10.88 -10.25 1.57
C SER A 46 11.99 -9.77 2.51
N ILE A 47 12.66 -10.69 3.22
CA ILE A 47 13.81 -10.37 4.06
C ILE A 47 14.95 -9.80 3.20
N ARG A 48 15.31 -10.47 2.11
CA ARG A 48 16.36 -9.99 1.19
C ARG A 48 16.03 -8.62 0.60
N ALA A 49 14.79 -8.38 0.19
CA ALA A 49 14.36 -7.09 -0.36
C ALA A 49 14.43 -5.96 0.69
N ALA A 50 14.14 -6.25 1.95
CA ALA A 50 14.28 -5.30 3.05
C ALA A 50 15.74 -4.99 3.40
N THR A 51 16.63 -5.99 3.33
CA THR A 51 18.07 -5.83 3.61
C THR A 51 18.85 -5.23 2.44
N PHE A 52 18.47 -5.55 1.21
CA PHE A 52 19.12 -5.12 -0.03
C PHE A 52 18.09 -4.48 -0.98
N PRO A 53 17.57 -3.30 -0.65
CA PRO A 53 16.62 -2.63 -1.51
C PRO A 53 17.30 -2.22 -2.82
N GLN A 54 16.62 -2.43 -3.94
CA GLN A 54 17.05 -1.83 -5.20
C GLN A 54 16.82 -0.32 -5.11
N SER A 55 17.87 0.47 -5.30
CA SER A 55 17.73 1.93 -5.32
C SER A 55 16.80 2.34 -6.46
N SER A 56 15.75 3.08 -6.12
CA SER A 56 14.81 3.58 -7.12
C SER A 56 14.23 4.92 -6.66
N PRO A 57 13.88 5.82 -7.59
CA PRO A 57 13.28 7.11 -7.26
C PRO A 57 11.76 7.01 -7.01
N TYR A 58 11.19 5.81 -6.92
CA TYR A 58 9.75 5.62 -6.85
C TYR A 58 9.25 5.76 -5.41
N LEU A 59 8.29 6.66 -5.19
CA LEU A 59 7.67 6.91 -3.89
C LEU A 59 6.26 6.34 -3.79
N TYR A 60 5.62 6.07 -4.93
CA TYR A 60 4.25 5.60 -5.01
C TYR A 60 4.17 4.35 -5.90
N TYR A 61 3.26 3.45 -5.57
CA TYR A 61 2.96 2.28 -6.39
C TYR A 61 1.46 2.01 -6.42
N LEU A 62 0.98 1.43 -7.51
CA LEU A 62 -0.42 1.08 -7.70
C LEU A 62 -0.52 -0.33 -8.28
N HIS A 63 -1.39 -1.16 -7.70
CA HIS A 63 -1.80 -2.42 -8.31
C HIS A 63 -2.97 -2.18 -9.25
N THR A 64 -2.79 -2.56 -10.52
CA THR A 64 -3.86 -2.51 -11.52
C THR A 64 -4.74 -3.77 -11.43
N PRO A 65 -6.00 -3.73 -11.91
CA PRO A 65 -6.89 -4.89 -11.88
C PRO A 65 -6.35 -6.11 -12.63
N ASP A 66 -5.51 -5.90 -13.65
CA ASP A 66 -4.80 -6.92 -14.42
C ASP A 66 -3.55 -7.47 -13.71
N GLY A 67 -3.29 -7.07 -12.46
CA GLY A 67 -2.23 -7.62 -11.61
C GLY A 67 -0.84 -7.00 -11.82
N ARG A 68 -0.73 -5.93 -12.62
CA ARG A 68 0.54 -5.21 -12.82
C ARG A 68 0.76 -4.19 -11.70
N ILE A 69 2.03 -3.90 -11.40
CA ILE A 69 2.44 -2.83 -10.49
C ILE A 69 2.90 -1.64 -11.33
N VAL A 70 2.28 -0.48 -11.12
CA VAL A 70 2.68 0.79 -11.73
C VAL A 70 3.41 1.61 -10.67
N TYR A 71 4.66 1.96 -10.94
CA TYR A 71 5.50 2.77 -10.05
C TYR A 71 5.46 4.24 -10.48
N SER A 72 5.44 5.16 -9.51
CA SER A 72 5.40 6.61 -9.75
C SER A 72 6.34 7.33 -8.80
N ARG A 73 7.00 8.37 -9.31
CA ARG A 73 7.96 9.19 -8.55
C ARG A 73 7.27 10.34 -7.85
N THR A 74 6.23 10.91 -8.47
CA THR A 74 5.47 12.03 -7.90
C THR A 74 4.02 11.65 -7.62
N LEU A 75 3.36 12.49 -6.82
CA LEU A 75 1.94 12.33 -6.51
C LEU A 75 1.08 12.54 -7.77
N GLU A 76 1.44 13.46 -8.66
CA GLU A 76 0.72 13.68 -9.91
C GLU A 76 0.79 12.47 -10.84
N GLU A 77 1.98 11.87 -10.99
CA GLU A 77 2.17 10.63 -11.76
C GLU A 77 1.29 9.50 -11.18
N HIS A 78 1.22 9.39 -9.84
CA HIS A 78 0.40 8.39 -9.18
C HIS A 78 -1.11 8.64 -9.38
N GLN A 79 -1.56 9.90 -9.28
CA GLN A 79 -2.95 10.29 -9.52
C GLN A 79 -3.37 10.01 -10.97
N ALA A 80 -2.51 10.33 -11.94
CA ALA A 80 -2.74 10.03 -13.35
C ALA A 80 -2.82 8.51 -13.59
N ALA A 81 -1.95 7.73 -12.95
CA ALA A 81 -2.02 6.27 -13.00
C ALA A 81 -3.33 5.73 -12.39
N ARG A 82 -3.76 6.26 -11.23
CA ARG A 82 -5.06 5.90 -10.63
C ARG A 82 -6.21 6.21 -11.57
N ALA A 83 -6.25 7.39 -12.18
CA ALA A 83 -7.29 7.75 -13.14
C ALA A 83 -7.27 6.83 -14.38
N LYS A 84 -6.09 6.40 -14.84
CA LYS A 84 -5.95 5.53 -16.01
C LYS A 84 -6.33 4.07 -15.74
N TYR A 85 -5.94 3.52 -14.58
CA TYR A 85 -6.05 2.08 -14.30
C TYR A 85 -7.15 1.70 -13.32
N LEU A 86 -7.65 2.65 -12.51
CA LEU A 86 -8.71 2.43 -11.52
C LEU A 86 -9.96 3.27 -11.78
N ALA A 87 -10.05 3.98 -12.91
CA ALA A 87 -11.31 4.61 -13.30
C ALA A 87 -12.42 3.56 -13.32
N PRO A 88 -13.61 3.88 -12.76
CA PRO A 88 -14.72 2.95 -12.76
C PRO A 88 -15.03 2.56 -14.20
N HIS A 89 -14.89 1.27 -14.51
CA HIS A 89 -15.44 0.72 -15.73
C HIS A 89 -16.94 1.04 -15.71
N PRO A 90 -17.52 1.67 -16.75
CA PRO A 90 -18.96 1.83 -16.82
C PRO A 90 -19.56 0.43 -16.76
N ARG A 91 -20.25 0.11 -15.66
CA ARG A 91 -21.00 -1.15 -15.58
C ARG A 91 -22.01 -1.12 -16.71
N SER A 92 -21.85 -2.04 -17.67
CA SER A 92 -22.91 -2.42 -18.60
C SER A 92 -23.93 -3.28 -17.87
#